data_AF-A0A6V8NIC3-F1
#
_entry.id   AF-A0A6V8NIC3-F1
#
_cell.length_a   1.000
_cell.length_b   1.000
_cell.length_c   1.000
_cell.angle_alpha   90.00
_cell.angle_beta   90.00
_cell.angle_gamma   90.00
#
_symmetry.space_group_name_H-M   'P 1'
#
loop_
_entity.id
_entity.type
_entity.pdbx_description
1 polymer ?
#
loop_
_entity_poly.entity_id
_entity_poly.type
_entity_poly.pdbx_seq_one_letter_code
_entity_poly.pdbx_strand_id
1 'polypeptide(L)' 'SFEATCRMVEAGVGIGIIPGSAAVRHSRTMQLVAVRLDEPWAIRERSILVRELEALPGTIRALIATLMPKSA' A
#
# COMPACT_ATOMS: atom_id res chain seq x y z
N SER A 1 9.85 -6.09 -4.66
CA SER A 1 9.51 -5.00 -3.72
C SER A 1 9.17 -3.75 -4.51
N PHE A 2 8.28 -2.88 -4.01
CA PHE A 2 7.97 -1.61 -4.68
C PHE A 2 9.19 -0.71 -4.83
N GLU A 3 10.10 -0.73 -3.87
CA GLU A 3 11.35 0.03 -3.94
C GLU A 3 12.21 -0.41 -5.13
N ALA A 4 12.36 -1.72 -5.36
CA ALA A 4 13.13 -2.23 -6.49
C ALA A 4 12.52 -1.81 -7.82
N THR A 5 11.19 -1.85 -7.94
CA THR A 5 10.48 -1.31 -9.11
C THR A 5 10.76 0.18 -9.29
N CYS A 6 10.68 0.97 -8.21
CA CYS A 6 10.96 2.41 -8.25
C CYS A 6 12.40 2.71 -8.71
N ARG A 7 13.40 1.98 -8.20
CA ARG A 7 14.80 2.14 -8.62
C ARG A 7 15.00 1.83 -10.11
N MET A 8 14.33 0.79 -10.62
CA MET A 8 14.38 0.44 -12.04
C MET A 8 13.75 1.51 -12.93
N VAL A 9 12.62 2.07 -12.50
CA VAL A 9 11.94 3.17 -13.21
C VAL A 9 12.80 4.44 -13.19
N GLU A 10 13.37 4.80 -12.04
CA GLU A 10 14.28 5.96 -11.90
C GLU A 10 15.53 5.82 -12.77
N ALA A 11 16.05 4.59 -12.92
CA ALA A 11 17.15 4.27 -13.83
C ALA A 11 16.75 4.26 -15.32
N GLY A 12 15.50 4.60 -15.65
CA GLY A 12 15.02 4.69 -17.03
C GLY A 12 14.70 3.35 -17.70
N VAL A 13 14.58 2.26 -16.93
CA VAL A 13 14.34 0.92 -17.50
C VAL A 13 12.91 0.76 -18.02
N GLY A 14 11.94 1.54 -17.52
CA GLY A 14 10.56 1.48 -17.99
C GLY A 14 9.55 2.07 -17.02
N ILE A 15 8.31 1.55 -17.05
CA ILE A 15 7.17 1.98 -16.24
C ILE A 15 6.77 0.85 -15.28
N GLY A 16 6.32 1.20 -14.06
CA GLY A 16 5.83 0.23 -13.07
C GLY A 16 4.45 0.60 -12.52
N ILE A 17 3.64 -0.43 -12.21
CA ILE A 17 2.35 -0.29 -11.53
C ILE A 17 2.52 -0.72 -10.07
N ILE A 18 2.25 0.19 -9.13
CA ILE A 18 2.39 -0.03 -7.69
C ILE A 18 1.24 0.64 -6.92
N PRO A 19 0.96 0.27 -5.66
CA PRO A 19 0.00 0.99 -4.83
C PRO A 19 0.34 2.48 -4.71
N GLY A 20 -0.68 3.34 -4.77
CA GLY A 20 -0.49 4.80 -4.72
C GLY A 20 0.30 5.27 -3.49
N SER A 21 0.10 4.64 -2.33
CA SER A 21 0.87 4.95 -1.11
C SER A 21 2.37 4.69 -1.25
N ALA A 22 2.77 3.69 -2.05
CA ALA A 22 4.17 3.40 -2.33
C ALA A 22 4.74 4.41 -3.34
N ALA A 23 3.99 4.75 -4.39
CA ALA A 23 4.38 5.77 -5.36
C ALA A 23 4.64 7.12 -4.69
N VAL A 24 3.70 7.60 -3.85
CA VAL A 24 3.84 8.86 -3.10
C VAL A 24 5.03 8.83 -2.12
N ARG A 25 5.30 7.66 -1.52
CA ARG A 25 6.45 7.51 -0.61
C ARG A 25 7.77 7.67 -1.36
N HIS A 26 7.93 6.97 -2.48
CA HIS A 26 9.19 6.94 -3.21
C HIS A 26 9.42 8.21 -4.05
N SER A 27 8.37 8.86 -4.54
CA SER A 27 8.49 10.14 -5.26
C SER A 27 9.01 11.29 -4.39
N ARG A 28 9.03 11.14 -3.05
CA ARG A 28 9.65 12.12 -2.12
C ARG A 28 11.18 12.09 -2.16
N THR A 29 11.77 10.98 -2.57
CA THR A 29 13.22 10.76 -2.50
C THR A 29 13.83 10.37 -3.85
N MET A 30 13.01 10.09 -4.86
CA MET A 30 13.42 9.61 -6.19
C MET A 30 12.79 10.48 -7.28
N GLN A 31 13.43 10.55 -8.44
CA GLN A 31 12.95 11.28 -9.63
C GLN A 31 11.87 10.48 -10.38
N LEU A 32 10.69 10.38 -9.77
CA LEU A 32 9.56 9.59 -10.28
C LEU A 32 8.32 10.46 -10.47
N VAL A 33 7.64 10.27 -11.59
CA VAL A 33 6.30 10.83 -11.83
C VAL A 33 5.26 9.74 -11.54
N ALA A 34 4.32 10.04 -10.66
CA ALA A 34 3.20 9.14 -10.36
C ALA A 34 1.96 9.58 -11.13
N VAL A 35 1.37 8.67 -11.91
CA VAL A 35 0.12 8.88 -12.64
C VAL A 35 -0.96 7.98 -12.05
N ARG A 36 -2.17 8.53 -11.84
CA ARG A 36 -3.32 7.74 -11.39
C ARG A 36 -3.74 6.79 -12.51
N LEU A 37 -3.90 5.52 -12.18
CA LEU A 37 -4.47 4.53 -13.08
C LEU A 37 -6.00 4.54 -12.94
N ASP A 38 -6.69 5.06 -13.94
CA ASP A 38 -8.14 5.25 -13.91
C ASP A 38 -8.89 4.04 -14.48
N GLU A 39 -8.73 2.92 -13.78
CA GLU A 39 -9.29 1.64 -14.19
C GLU A 39 -10.03 1.00 -13.01
N PRO A 40 -11.20 0.36 -13.23
CA PRO A 40 -11.98 -0.26 -12.15
C PRO A 40 -11.19 -1.31 -11.35
N TRP A 41 -10.28 -2.03 -12.03
CA TRP A 41 -9.45 -3.07 -11.42
C TRP A 41 -8.28 -2.52 -10.60
N ALA A 42 -7.98 -1.22 -10.67
CA ALA A 42 -6.85 -0.62 -9.95
C ALA A 42 -7.08 -0.51 -8.43
N ILE A 43 -8.31 -0.73 -7.97
CA ILE A 43 -8.67 -0.75 -6.55
C ILE A 43 -8.17 -2.05 -5.93
N ARG A 44 -7.27 -1.93 -4.95
CA ARG A 44 -6.79 -3.06 -4.17
C ARG A 44 -7.36 -3.04 -2.75
N GLU A 45 -8.08 -4.09 -2.41
CA GLU A 45 -8.54 -4.32 -1.04
C GLU A 45 -7.41 -4.86 -0.15
N ARG A 46 -7.44 -4.50 1.13
CA ARG A 46 -6.53 -5.00 2.16
C ARG A 46 -7.35 -5.53 3.31
N SER A 47 -7.03 -6.75 3.75
CA SER A 47 -7.74 -7.42 4.83
C SER A 47 -6.79 -7.80 5.95
N ILE A 48 -7.28 -7.71 7.18
CA ILE A 48 -6.65 -8.32 8.35
C ILE A 48 -7.39 -9.62 8.61
N LEU A 49 -6.67 -10.74 8.61
CA LEU A 49 -7.26 -12.07 8.78
C LEU A 49 -6.87 -12.64 10.15
N VAL A 50 -7.88 -13.06 10.91
CA VAL A 50 -7.74 -13.72 12.20
C VAL A 50 -8.66 -14.92 12.23
N ARG A 51 -8.28 -15.98 12.95
CA ARG A 51 -9.15 -17.16 13.08
C ARG A 51 -10.42 -16.85 13.86
N GLU A 52 -10.27 -16.17 15.00
CA GLU A 52 -11.35 -15.76 15.88
C GLU A 52 -10.92 -14.47 16.58
N LEU A 53 -11.64 -13.36 16.33
CA LEU A 53 -11.25 -12.04 16.82
C LEU A 53 -11.32 -11.94 18.35
N GLU A 54 -12.36 -12.52 18.94
CA GLU A 54 -12.61 -12.46 20.39
C GLU A 54 -11.61 -13.28 21.21
N ALA A 55 -11.02 -14.32 20.60
CA ALA A 55 -9.98 -15.13 21.23
C ALA A 55 -8.62 -14.41 21.33
N LEU A 56 -8.43 -13.27 20.67
CA LEU A 56 -7.16 -12.54 20.70
C LEU A 56 -6.98 -11.73 21.99
N PRO A 57 -5.73 -11.54 22.48
CA PRO A 57 -5.47 -10.61 23.58
C PRO A 57 -5.98 -9.20 23.27
N GLY A 58 -6.41 -8.48 24.31
CA GLY A 58 -6.95 -7.11 24.17
C GLY A 58 -6.01 -6.15 23.42
N THR A 59 -4.70 -6.26 23.63
CA THR A 59 -3.67 -5.49 22.92
C THR A 59 -3.69 -5.73 21.40
N ILE A 60 -3.93 -6.96 20.96
CA ILE A 60 -4.00 -7.29 19.53
C ILE A 60 -5.29 -6.75 18.92
N ARG A 61 -6.42 -6.88 19.61
CA ARG A 61 -7.68 -6.27 19.16
C ARG A 61 -7.56 -4.75 19.04
N ALA A 62 -6.90 -4.09 20.00
CA ALA A 62 -6.62 -2.66 19.95
C ALA A 62 -5.71 -2.27 18.77
N LEU A 63 -4.69 -3.07 18.47
CA LEU A 63 -3.85 -2.87 17.28
C LEU A 63 -4.67 -3.01 15.99
N ILE A 64 -5.50 -4.05 15.86
CA ILE A 64 -6.38 -4.24 14.70
C ILE A 64 -7.28 -3.02 14.53
N ALA A 65 -7.93 -2.55 15.60
CA ALA A 65 -8.78 -1.36 15.56
C ALA A 65 -8.01 -0.09 15.13
N THR A 66 -6.72 0.01 15.45
CA THR A 66 -5.86 1.13 15.02
C THR A 66 -5.46 1.03 13.55
N LEU A 67 -5.25 -0.18 13.02
CA LEU A 67 -4.84 -0.42 11.64
C LEU A 67 -5.99 -0.42 10.65
N MET A 68 -7.21 -0.72 11.12
CA MET A 68 -8.41 -0.62 10.30
C MET A 68 -8.64 0.86 9.94
N PRO A 69 -8.89 1.18 8.66
CA PRO A 69 -9.23 2.54 8.29
C PRO A 69 -10.50 2.97 9.04
N LYS A 70 -10.51 4.19 9.56
CA LYS A 70 -11.77 4.80 10.03
C LYS A 70 -12.67 4.88 8.80
N SER A 71 -13.79 4.18 8.82
CA SER A 71 -14.84 4.38 7.82
C SER A 71 -15.19 5.87 7.82
N ALA A 72 -15.11 6.49 6.64
CA ALA A 72 -15.64 7.82 6.42
C ALA A 72 -17.17 7.80 6.53
#